data_AF-V7F9R5-F1
#
_entry.id   AF-V7F9R5-F1
#
_cell.length_a   1.000
_cell.length_b   1.000
_cell.length_c   1.000
_cell.angle_alpha   90.00
_cell.angle_beta   90.00
_cell.angle_gamma   90.00
#
_symmetry.space_group_name_H-M   'P 1'
#
loop_
_entity.id
_entity.type
_entity.pdbx_description
1 polymer ?
#
loop_
_entity_poly.entity_id
_entity_poly.type
_entity_poly.pdbx_seq_one_letter_code
_entity_poly.pdbx_strand_id
1 'polypeptide(L)' 'MKKPRDPIAGKKIREEEMIRCGYYLTAAEQRQFKLLAISNGHSMTELLRKAVQDYIRIHKHKLPKE' A
#
# COMPACT_ATOMS: atom_id res chain seq x y z
N MET A 1 44.29 -14.81 -7.57
CA MET A 1 43.22 -15.48 -6.80
C MET A 1 42.24 -14.43 -6.29
N LYS A 2 41.02 -14.36 -6.84
CA LYS A 2 39.92 -13.57 -6.26
C LYS A 2 39.17 -14.48 -5.29
N LYS A 3 39.00 -14.07 -4.03
CA LYS A 3 38.12 -14.77 -3.07
C LYS A 3 36.68 -14.74 -3.61
N PRO A 4 35.92 -15.86 -3.60
CA PRO A 4 34.49 -15.78 -3.81
C PRO A 4 33.86 -15.02 -2.64
N ARG A 5 33.12 -13.96 -2.98
CA ARG A 5 32.27 -13.22 -2.06
C ARG A 5 30.98 -14.04 -1.93
N ASP A 6 30.95 -15.00 -1.04
CA ASP A 6 29.67 -15.43 -0.47
C ASP A 6 29.26 -14.34 0.51
N PRO A 7 28.05 -13.77 0.36
CA PRO A 7 27.22 -13.80 1.56
C PRO A 7 25.71 -13.89 1.29
N ILE A 8 25.07 -14.54 2.27
CA ILE A 8 23.68 -14.41 2.74
C ILE A 8 22.63 -15.28 2.06
N ALA A 9 22.67 -16.56 2.46
CA ALA A 9 21.49 -17.30 2.87
C ALA A 9 20.56 -16.40 3.72
N GLY A 10 19.33 -16.20 3.24
CA GLY A 10 18.34 -15.41 3.97
C GLY A 10 17.29 -14.78 3.07
N LYS A 11 16.69 -15.55 2.16
CA LYS A 11 15.36 -15.17 1.64
C LYS A 11 14.37 -15.33 2.81
N LYS A 12 14.35 -14.33 3.70
CA LYS A 12 13.22 -14.10 4.59
C LYS A 12 12.00 -14.02 3.68
N ILE A 13 11.02 -14.85 3.97
CA ILE A 13 9.70 -14.85 3.35
C ILE A 13 9.27 -13.38 3.29
N ARG A 14 9.25 -12.82 2.08
CA ARG A 14 8.96 -11.39 1.89
C ARG A 14 7.55 -11.17 2.40
N GLU A 15 7.39 -10.41 3.48
CA GLU A 15 6.19 -9.61 3.68
C GLU A 15 5.85 -9.00 2.31
N GLU A 16 4.64 -9.24 1.81
CA GLU A 16 4.25 -8.91 0.43
C GLU A 16 4.82 -7.55 0.02
N GLU A 17 5.64 -7.55 -1.03
CA GLU A 17 6.36 -6.36 -1.47
C GLU A 17 5.34 -5.27 -1.79
N MET A 18 5.34 -4.19 -1.00
CA MET A 18 4.40 -3.09 -1.20
C MET A 18 4.72 -2.36 -2.50
N ILE A 19 3.80 -2.42 -3.46
CA ILE A 19 3.94 -1.72 -4.74
C ILE A 19 3.53 -0.25 -4.56
N ARG A 20 4.38 0.68 -5.04
CA ARG A 20 4.03 2.11 -5.11
C ARG A 20 3.03 2.34 -6.24
N CYS A 21 1.83 2.82 -5.89
CA CYS A 21 0.82 3.24 -6.86
C CYS A 21 0.73 4.77 -6.92
N GLY A 22 0.70 5.33 -8.13
CA GLY A 22 0.36 6.73 -8.38
C GLY A 22 -1.15 6.88 -8.62
N TYR A 23 -1.76 7.92 -8.07
CA TYR A 23 -3.18 8.21 -8.24
C TYR A 23 -3.39 9.71 -8.39
N TYR A 24 -4.45 10.08 -9.09
CA TYR A 24 -4.82 11.48 -9.31
C TYR A 24 -5.97 11.85 -8.39
N LEU A 25 -5.83 12.99 -7.71
CA LEU A 25 -6.89 13.63 -6.94
C LEU A 25 -6.97 15.08 -7.40
N THR A 26 -8.17 15.63 -7.43
CA THR A 26 -8.36 17.08 -7.48
C THR A 26 -7.79 17.72 -6.20
N ALA A 27 -7.49 19.02 -6.26
CA ALA A 27 -7.00 19.75 -5.09
C ALA A 27 -8.01 19.71 -3.92
N ALA A 28 -9.31 19.74 -4.23
CA ALA A 28 -10.38 19.64 -3.24
C ALA A 28 -10.39 18.28 -2.54
N GLU A 29 -10.33 17.19 -3.30
CA GLU A 29 -10.27 15.83 -2.77
C GLU A 29 -9.02 15.63 -1.90
N GLN A 30 -7.84 16.07 -2.38
CA GLN A 30 -6.61 15.97 -1.60
C GLN A 30 -6.73 16.70 -0.25
N ARG A 31 -7.29 17.92 -0.24
CA ARG A 31 -7.49 18.69 0.99
C ARG A 31 -8.47 18.00 1.94
N GLN A 32 -9.61 17.55 1.44
CA GLN A 32 -10.62 16.85 2.24
C GLN A 32 -10.06 15.55 2.81
N PHE A 33 -9.34 14.79 2.00
CA PHE A 33 -8.74 13.52 2.40
C PHE A 33 -7.67 13.70 3.47
N LYS A 34 -6.84 14.75 3.36
CA LYS A 34 -5.87 15.12 4.40
C LYS A 34 -6.54 15.46 5.74
N LEU A 35 -7.64 16.22 5.71
CA LEU A 35 -8.39 16.57 6.92
C LEU A 35 -9.00 15.33 7.58
N LEU A 36 -9.57 14.42 6.78
CA LEU A 36 -10.10 13.15 7.27
C LEU A 36 -9.01 12.30 7.91
N ALA A 37 -7.84 12.20 7.28
CA ALA A 37 -6.71 11.43 7.80
C ALA A 37 -6.29 11.96 9.19
N ILE A 38 -6.07 13.28 9.31
CA ILE A 38 -5.70 13.93 10.57
C ILE A 38 -6.77 13.68 11.65
N SER A 39 -8.04 13.87 11.32
CA SER A 39 -9.16 13.67 12.27
C SER A 39 -9.28 12.23 12.78
N ASN A 40 -8.75 11.24 12.05
CA ASN A 40 -8.79 9.82 12.41
C ASN A 40 -7.45 9.31 12.95
N GLY A 41 -6.47 10.19 13.20
CA GLY A 41 -5.15 9.79 13.70
C GLY A 41 -4.31 9.00 12.69
N HIS A 42 -4.58 9.17 11.39
CA HIS A 42 -3.88 8.48 10.31
C HIS A 42 -3.06 9.47 9.47
N SER A 43 -1.97 8.98 8.88
CA SER A 43 -1.37 9.66 7.72
C SER A 43 -2.29 9.53 6.50
N MET A 44 -2.10 10.43 5.53
CA MET A 44 -2.87 10.39 4.28
C MET A 44 -2.66 9.07 3.52
N THR A 45 -1.45 8.52 3.56
CA THR A 45 -1.12 7.23 2.94
C THR A 45 -1.80 6.07 3.64
N GLU A 46 -1.84 6.05 4.97
CA GLU A 46 -2.53 5.00 5.73
C GLU A 46 -4.03 5.01 5.48
N LEU A 47 -4.65 6.19 5.49
CA LEU A 47 -6.08 6.31 5.20
C LEU A 47 -6.40 5.83 3.78
N LEU A 48 -5.56 6.19 2.79
CA LEU A 48 -5.74 5.73 1.42
C LEU A 48 -5.63 4.21 1.31
N ARG A 49 -4.60 3.64 1.93
CA ARG A 49 -4.40 2.19 1.94
C ARG A 49 -5.61 1.48 2.53
N LYS A 50 -6.12 1.98 3.66
CA LYS A 50 -7.32 1.46 4.31
C LYS A 50 -8.56 1.58 3.41
N ALA A 51 -8.78 2.73 2.79
CA ALA A 51 -9.91 2.95 1.90
C ALA A 51 -9.90 1.97 0.71
N VAL A 52 -8.72 1.76 0.09
CA VAL A 52 -8.54 0.79 -1.00
C VAL A 52 -8.81 -0.64 -0.52
N GLN A 53 -8.19 -1.05 0.59
CA GLN A 53 -8.36 -2.40 1.16
C GLN A 53 -9.81 -2.67 1.57
N ASP A 54 -10.47 -1.72 2.21
CA ASP A 54 -11.86 -1.82 2.62
C ASP A 54 -12.78 -1.96 1.40
N TYR A 55 -12.55 -1.15 0.36
CA TYR A 55 -13.31 -1.24 -0.89
C TYR A 55 -13.16 -2.61 -1.56
N ILE A 56 -11.92 -3.13 -1.65
CA ILE A 56 -11.64 -4.48 -2.17
C ILE A 56 -12.33 -5.54 -1.31
N ARG A 57 -12.22 -5.45 0.01
CA ARG A 57 -12.80 -6.43 0.94
C ARG A 57 -14.32 -6.51 0.77
N ILE A 58 -15.00 -5.37 0.69
CA ILE A 58 -16.47 -5.29 0.50
C ILE A 58 -16.88 -5.82 -0.87
N HIS A 59 -16.11 -5.49 -1.92
CA HIS A 59 -16.46 -5.82 -3.31
C HIS A 59 -15.75 -7.06 -3.84
N LYS A 60 -15.14 -7.87 -2.97
CA LYS A 60 -14.36 -9.06 -3.36
C LYS A 60 -15.16 -10.03 -4.23
N HIS A 61 -16.47 -10.13 -3.98
CA HIS A 61 -17.39 -10.97 -4.75
C HIS A 61 -17.56 -10.55 -6.22
N LYS A 62 -17.17 -9.32 -6.59
CA LYS A 62 -17.21 -8.81 -7.96
C LYS A 62 -15.92 -9.11 -8.74
N LEU A 63 -14.87 -9.55 -8.06
CA LEU A 63 -13.61 -9.90 -8.73
C LEU A 63 -13.80 -11.23 -9.48
N PRO A 64 -13.18 -11.39 -10.66
CA PRO A 64 -13.16 -12.68 -11.34
C PRO A 64 -12.55 -13.73 -10.41
N LYS A 65 -13.12 -14.93 -10.41
CA LYS A 65 -12.48 -16.07 -9.75
C LYS A 65 -11.24 -16.42 -10.58
N GLU A 66 -10.08 -16.47 -9.92
CA GLU A 66 -8.89 -17.09 -10.49
C GLU A 66 -9.13 -18.57 -10.79
#